data_AF-A0A4Q8THB7-F1
#
_entry.id   AF-A0A4Q8THB7-F1
#
_cell.length_a   1.000
_cell.length_b   1.000
_cell.length_c   1.000
_cell.angle_alpha   90.00
_cell.angle_beta   90.00
_cell.angle_gamma   90.00
#
_symmetry.space_group_name_H-M   'P 1'
#
loop_
_entity.id
_entity.type
_entity.pdbx_description
1 polymer ?
#
loop_
_entity_poly.entity_id
_entity_poly.type
_entity_poly.pdbx_seq_one_letter_code
_entity_poly.pdbx_strand_id
1 'polypeptide(L)'
;MLPWWFWVLLWTVLALATLLLAVLAGFRLFKRGMSVVDALGAAADHVSAGLSQPGTVVAYTENTRRYPHGTDATHGDPEEIRAQRSIGKVERIEARRVRRVTRRAERGQAQNMRDLRLF
;
A
#
# COMPACT_ATOMS: atom_id res chain seq x y z
N MET A 1 -13.99 -69.67 -10.09
CA MET A 1 -15.12 -68.73 -9.90
C MET A 1 -14.93 -68.07 -8.55
N LEU A 2 -14.83 -66.74 -8.49
CA LEU A 2 -14.65 -66.05 -7.20
C LEU A 2 -15.92 -66.23 -6.37
N PRO A 3 -15.82 -66.58 -5.08
CA PRO A 3 -16.98 -66.73 -4.20
C PRO A 3 -17.68 -65.38 -4.04
N TRP A 4 -19.02 -65.39 -4.06
CA TRP A 4 -19.85 -64.18 -4.04
C TRP A 4 -19.59 -63.27 -2.82
N TRP A 5 -19.18 -63.84 -1.68
CA TRP A 5 -18.81 -63.08 -0.48
C TRP A 5 -17.60 -62.15 -0.69
N PHE A 6 -16.75 -62.45 -1.68
CA PHE A 6 -15.53 -61.67 -1.93
C PHE A 6 -15.88 -60.23 -2.30
N TRP A 7 -16.94 -60.08 -3.09
CA TRP A 7 -17.45 -58.77 -3.49
C TRP A 7 -17.95 -57.97 -2.29
N VAL A 8 -18.66 -58.61 -1.36
CA VAL A 8 -19.14 -57.95 -0.13
C VAL A 8 -17.95 -57.47 0.71
N LEU A 9 -16.92 -58.32 0.87
CA LEU A 9 -15.72 -57.96 1.62
C LEU A 9 -14.97 -56.80 0.96
N LEU A 10 -14.83 -56.84 -0.37
CA LEU A 10 -14.18 -55.80 -1.16
C LEU A 10 -14.87 -54.44 -0.95
N TRP A 11 -16.18 -54.39 -1.14
CA TRP A 11 -16.96 -53.15 -0.96
C TRP A 11 -16.90 -52.63 0.47
N THR A 12 -16.90 -53.53 1.46
CA THR A 12 -16.78 -53.15 2.88
C THR A 12 -15.45 -52.48 3.18
N VAL A 13 -14.34 -53.06 2.72
CA VAL A 13 -13.01 -52.49 2.88
C VAL A 13 -12.89 -51.16 2.13
N LEU A 14 -13.44 -51.07 0.92
CA LEU A 14 -13.45 -49.83 0.14
C LEU A 14 -14.19 -48.70 0.85
N ALA A 15 -15.37 -49.00 1.41
CA ALA A 15 -16.18 -48.05 2.15
C ALA A 15 -15.46 -47.60 3.43
N LEU A 16 -14.88 -48.53 4.19
CA LEU A 16 -14.11 -48.20 5.39
C LEU A 16 -12.88 -47.36 5.08
N ALA A 17 -12.13 -47.69 4.02
CA ALA A 17 -10.97 -46.92 3.59
C ALA A 17 -11.36 -45.49 3.18
N THR A 18 -12.46 -45.36 2.44
CA THR A 18 -12.98 -44.05 2.01
C THR A 18 -13.44 -43.22 3.20
N LEU A 19 -14.15 -43.84 4.14
CA LEU A 19 -14.61 -43.18 5.36
C LEU A 19 -13.43 -42.74 6.24
N LEU A 20 -12.42 -43.58 6.39
CA LEU A 20 -11.20 -43.26 7.12
C LEU A 20 -10.46 -42.07 6.49
N LEU A 21 -10.31 -42.06 5.17
CA LEU A 21 -9.72 -40.92 4.43
C LEU A 21 -10.56 -39.65 4.59
N ALA A 22 -11.88 -39.74 4.50
CA ALA A 22 -12.77 -38.60 4.66
C ALA A 22 -12.66 -38.00 6.08
N VAL A 23 -12.61 -38.84 7.12
CA VAL A 23 -12.43 -38.40 8.51
C VAL A 23 -11.07 -37.73 8.71
N LEU A 24 -9.98 -38.33 8.20
CA LEU A 24 -8.64 -37.75 8.27
C LEU A 24 -8.56 -36.40 7.53
N ALA A 25 -9.12 -36.33 6.33
CA ALA A 25 -9.17 -35.11 5.53
C ALA A 25 -10.01 -34.03 6.23
N GLY A 26 -11.18 -34.38 6.74
CA GLY A 26 -12.06 -33.50 7.50
C GLY A 26 -11.38 -32.96 8.75
N PHE A 27 -10.75 -33.83 9.55
CA PHE A 27 -10.01 -33.42 10.74
C PHE A 27 -8.84 -32.49 10.41
N ARG A 28 -8.07 -32.82 9.36
CA ARG A 28 -6.94 -32.00 8.91
C ARG A 28 -7.41 -30.64 8.41
N LEU A 29 -8.49 -30.60 7.64
CA LEU A 29 -9.08 -29.36 7.15
C LEU A 29 -9.60 -28.51 8.31
N PHE A 30 -10.29 -29.13 9.28
CA PHE A 30 -10.79 -28.45 10.47
C PHE A 30 -9.66 -27.83 11.30
N LYS A 31 -8.60 -28.60 11.59
CA LYS A 31 -7.43 -28.07 12.33
C LYS A 31 -6.78 -26.89 11.61
N ARG A 32 -6.66 -26.96 10.28
CA ARG A 32 -6.10 -25.88 9.47
C ARG A 32 -7.04 -24.67 9.40
N GLY A 33 -8.33 -24.90 9.21
CA GLY A 33 -9.34 -23.85 9.17
C GLY A 33 -9.40 -23.07 10.48
N MET A 34 -9.34 -23.77 11.62
CA MET A 34 -9.34 -23.12 12.93
C MET A 34 -8.14 -22.16 13.10
N SER A 35 -6.95 -22.53 12.61
CA SER A 35 -5.78 -21.64 12.67
C SER A 35 -5.97 -20.33 11.89
N VAL A 36 -6.74 -20.37 10.80
CA VAL A 36 -7.06 -19.16 10.01
C VAL A 36 -8.08 -18.30 10.76
N VAL A 37 -9.07 -18.93 11.38
CA VAL A 37 -10.06 -18.23 12.21
C VAL A 37 -9.39 -17.55 13.41
N ASP A 38 -8.48 -18.23 14.10
CA ASP A 38 -7.72 -17.67 15.22
C ASP A 38 -6.87 -16.47 14.76
N ALA A 39 -6.18 -16.59 13.61
CA ALA A 39 -5.39 -15.50 13.05
C ALA A 39 -6.27 -14.29 12.66
N LEU A 40 -7.46 -14.54 12.12
CA LEU A 40 -8.41 -13.49 11.78
C LEU A 40 -8.94 -12.79 13.05
N GLY A 41 -9.23 -13.54 14.11
CA GLY A 41 -9.60 -12.99 15.41
C GLY A 41 -8.51 -12.09 15.98
N ALA A 42 -7.27 -12.57 16.01
CA ALA A 42 -6.13 -11.79 16.48
C ALA A 42 -5.91 -10.49 15.66
N ALA A 43 -6.12 -10.54 14.34
CA ALA A 43 -6.05 -9.36 13.49
C ALA A 43 -7.19 -8.37 13.78
N ALA A 44 -8.42 -8.87 13.97
CA ALA A 44 -9.57 -8.05 14.33
C ALA A 44 -9.37 -7.36 15.70
N ASP A 45 -8.83 -8.08 16.68
CA ASP A 45 -8.50 -7.52 18.00
C ASP A 45 -7.43 -6.43 17.89
N HIS A 46 -6.41 -6.61 17.05
CA HIS A 46 -5.37 -5.61 16.82
C HIS A 46 -5.95 -4.33 16.20
N VAL A 47 -6.83 -4.46 15.20
CA VAL A 47 -7.51 -3.33 14.58
C VAL A 47 -8.43 -2.63 15.58
N SER A 48 -9.23 -3.39 16.32
CA SER A 48 -10.11 -2.86 17.37
C SER A 48 -9.32 -2.10 18.43
N ALA A 49 -8.19 -2.63 18.88
CA ALA A 49 -7.31 -1.97 19.83
C ALA A 49 -6.75 -0.65 19.27
N GLY A 50 -6.30 -0.65 18.01
CA GLY A 50 -5.83 0.57 17.34
C GLY A 50 -6.91 1.64 17.17
N LEU A 51 -8.13 1.24 16.86
CA LEU A 51 -9.28 2.15 16.72
C LEU A 51 -9.83 2.65 18.05
N SER A 52 -9.67 1.87 19.12
CA SER A 52 -10.11 2.23 20.48
C SER A 52 -9.16 3.19 21.17
N GLN A 53 -7.94 3.36 20.65
CA GLN A 53 -7.04 4.39 21.17
C GLN A 53 -7.57 5.78 20.80
N PRO A 54 -7.65 6.71 21.76
CA PRO A 54 -8.02 8.08 21.45
C PRO A 54 -7.03 8.62 20.42
N GLY A 55 -7.58 9.05 19.28
CA GLY A 55 -6.78 9.51 18.15
C GLY A 55 -5.80 10.57 18.59
N THR A 56 -4.50 10.30 18.44
CA THR A 56 -3.48 11.32 18.59
C THR A 56 -3.62 12.28 17.43
N VAL A 57 -3.78 13.57 17.72
CA VAL A 57 -3.69 14.61 16.68
C VAL A 57 -2.24 14.60 16.21
N VAL A 58 -1.97 13.81 15.17
CA VAL A 58 -0.71 13.89 14.45
C VAL A 58 -0.75 15.23 13.75
N ALA A 59 -0.01 16.19 14.28
CA ALA A 59 0.31 17.42 13.57
C ALA A 59 1.15 17.02 12.36
N TYR A 60 0.47 16.68 11.26
CA TYR A 60 1.13 16.58 9.97
C TYR A 60 1.79 17.93 9.72
N THR A 61 3.10 17.93 9.49
CA THR A 61 3.80 19.11 8.99
C THR A 61 2.98 19.65 7.82
N GLU A 62 2.53 20.90 7.94
CA GLU A 62 1.85 21.59 6.84
C GLU A 62 2.67 21.37 5.58
N ASN A 63 2.04 20.77 4.57
CA ASN A 63 2.69 20.59 3.29
C ASN A 63 3.03 21.98 2.75
N THR A 64 4.30 22.36 2.87
CA THR A 64 4.81 23.72 2.65
C THR A 64 4.69 24.23 1.21
N ARG A 65 4.06 23.48 0.29
CA ARG A 65 3.73 24.01 -1.03
C ARG A 65 2.40 23.49 -1.54
N ARG A 66 1.35 24.30 -1.37
CA ARG A 66 0.07 24.13 -2.03
C ARG A 66 0.00 25.07 -3.25
N TYR A 67 0.63 24.67 -4.35
CA TYR A 67 0.02 25.03 -5.64
C TYR A 67 -1.30 24.25 -5.73
N PRO A 68 -2.33 24.71 -6.45
CA PRO A 68 -3.52 23.91 -6.65
C PRO A 68 -3.12 22.63 -7.38
N HIS A 69 -3.34 21.48 -6.74
CA HIS A 69 -3.14 20.16 -7.35
C HIS A 69 -4.35 19.28 -7.06
N GLY A 70 -4.66 18.37 -7.98
CA GLY A 70 -5.85 17.52 -7.85
C GLY A 70 -7.14 18.33 -7.90
N THR A 71 -8.06 18.05 -6.95
CA THR A 71 -9.42 18.61 -6.89
C THR A 71 -9.45 20.14 -6.79
N ASP A 72 -8.47 20.74 -6.09
CA ASP A 72 -8.35 22.20 -5.92
C ASP A 72 -8.07 22.92 -7.24
N ALA A 73 -7.41 22.26 -8.20
CA ALA A 73 -7.11 22.84 -9.50
C ALA A 73 -8.30 22.77 -10.49
N THR A 74 -9.31 21.95 -10.20
CA THR A 74 -10.45 21.73 -11.09
C THR A 74 -11.68 22.52 -10.66
N HIS A 75 -11.81 22.87 -9.38
CA HIS A 75 -13.00 23.51 -8.81
C HIS A 75 -12.78 24.94 -8.28
N GLY A 76 -11.54 25.44 -8.28
CA GLY A 76 -11.23 26.82 -7.88
C GLY A 76 -11.45 27.85 -8.99
N ASP A 77 -11.31 29.14 -8.66
CA ASP A 77 -11.37 30.22 -9.64
C ASP A 77 -10.23 30.09 -10.68
N PRO A 78 -10.55 30.01 -11.99
CA PRO A 78 -9.55 29.90 -13.05
C PRO A 78 -8.45 30.97 -13.03
N GLU A 79 -8.77 32.22 -12.67
CA GLU A 79 -7.78 33.32 -12.68
C GLU A 79 -6.80 33.19 -11.49
N GLU A 80 -7.30 32.83 -10.31
CA GLU A 80 -6.47 32.58 -9.14
C GLU A 80 -5.52 31.39 -9.36
N ILE A 81 -6.03 30.30 -9.97
CA ILE A 81 -5.21 29.12 -10.30
C ILE A 81 -4.11 29.47 -11.31
N ARG A 82 -4.42 30.32 -12.31
CA ARG A 82 -3.41 30.80 -13.27
C ARG A 82 -2.32 31.63 -12.60
N ALA A 83 -2.70 32.53 -11.69
CA ALA A 83 -1.76 33.34 -10.92
C ALA A 83 -0.84 32.47 -10.04
N GLN A 84 -1.41 31.51 -9.31
CA GLN A 84 -0.62 30.59 -8.48
C GLN A 84 0.29 29.69 -9.32
N ARG A 85 -0.16 29.25 -10.50
CA ARG A 85 0.67 28.47 -11.44
C ARG A 85 1.86 29.29 -11.95
N SER A 86 1.67 30.57 -12.27
CA SER A 86 2.74 31.44 -12.80
C SER A 86 3.82 31.67 -11.75
N ILE A 87 3.42 32.01 -10.51
CA ILE A 87 4.31 32.11 -9.35
C ILE A 87 5.09 30.82 -9.18
N GLY A 88 4.41 29.67 -9.25
CA GLY A 88 5.07 28.39 -9.09
C GLY A 88 6.02 27.98 -10.19
N LYS A 89 5.75 28.43 -11.41
CA LYS A 89 6.67 28.24 -12.53
C LYS A 89 7.98 28.99 -12.27
N VAL A 90 7.90 30.24 -11.82
CA VAL A 90 9.08 31.07 -11.50
C VAL A 90 9.88 30.42 -10.36
N GLU A 91 9.22 30.00 -9.29
CA GLU A 91 9.87 29.38 -8.14
C GLU A 91 10.60 28.07 -8.50
N ARG A 92 10.01 27.23 -9.36
CA ARG A 92 10.66 26.01 -9.87
C ARG A 92 11.87 26.33 -10.75
N ILE A 93 11.79 27.38 -11.58
CA ILE A 93 12.92 27.82 -12.41
C ILE A 93 14.05 28.29 -11.50
N GLU A 94 13.74 29.07 -10.48
CA GLU A 94 14.73 29.61 -9.55
C GLU A 94 15.37 28.50 -8.70
N ALA A 95 14.58 27.56 -8.17
CA ALA A 95 15.10 26.42 -7.44
C ALA A 95 16.07 25.57 -8.29
N ARG A 96 15.78 25.39 -9.59
CA ARG A 96 16.68 24.70 -10.52
C ARG A 96 17.96 25.50 -10.77
N ARG A 97 17.85 26.83 -10.94
CA ARG A 97 18.99 27.73 -11.08
C ARG A 97 19.90 27.65 -9.87
N VAL A 98 19.36 27.84 -8.66
CA VAL A 98 20.12 27.76 -7.40
C VAL A 98 20.86 26.43 -7.29
N ARG A 99 20.19 25.30 -7.57
CA ARG A 99 20.84 23.97 -7.56
C ARG A 99 21.98 23.84 -8.57
N ARG A 100 21.91 24.50 -9.73
CA ARG A 100 23.02 24.51 -10.71
C ARG A 100 24.19 25.35 -10.21
N VAL A 101 23.89 26.52 -9.65
CA VAL A 101 24.90 27.45 -9.11
C VAL A 101 25.64 26.82 -7.94
N THR A 102 24.91 26.27 -6.96
CA THR A 102 25.51 25.61 -5.79
C THR A 102 26.41 24.46 -6.20
N ARG A 103 25.91 23.56 -7.06
CA ARG A 103 26.69 22.42 -7.57
C ARG A 103 27.98 22.84 -8.28
N ARG A 104 27.97 23.94 -9.03
CA ARG A 104 29.18 24.46 -9.70
C ARG A 104 30.14 25.12 -8.73
N ALA A 105 29.61 25.85 -7.74
CA ALA A 105 30.40 26.49 -6.69
C ALA A 105 31.14 25.46 -5.84
N GLU A 106 30.46 24.39 -5.42
CA GLU A 106 31.07 23.26 -4.70
C GLU A 106 32.20 22.58 -5.48
N ARG A 107 32.15 22.64 -6.82
CA ARG A 107 33.17 22.05 -7.71
C ARG A 107 34.25 23.04 -8.14
N GLY A 108 34.23 24.29 -7.66
CA GLY A 108 35.16 25.35 -8.07
C GLY A 108 35.06 25.74 -9.56
N GLN A 109 33.93 25.47 -10.22
CA GLN A 109 33.74 25.74 -11.65
C GLN A 109 33.17 27.14 -11.89
N ALA A 110 33.54 27.75 -13.02
CA ALA A 110 32.97 29.02 -13.45
C ALA A 110 31.44 28.95 -13.63
N GLN A 111 30.75 29.99 -13.18
CA GLN A 111 29.29 30.08 -13.26
C GLN A 111 28.83 30.47 -14.68
N ASN A 112 27.64 30.04 -15.06
CA ASN A 112 27.07 30.41 -16.36
C ASN A 112 26.52 31.84 -16.29
N MET A 113 26.85 32.70 -17.26
CA MET A 113 26.33 34.08 -17.33
C MET A 113 24.80 34.15 -17.29
N ARG A 114 24.10 33.18 -17.92
CA ARG A 114 22.63 33.10 -17.90
C ARG A 114 22.06 32.88 -16.50
N ASP A 115 22.86 32.29 -15.61
CA ASP A 115 22.48 32.08 -14.23
C ASP A 115 22.94 33.25 -13.34
N LEU A 116 23.44 34.39 -13.84
CA LEU A 116 23.91 35.49 -12.97
C LEU A 116 22.92 36.66 -12.79
N ARG A 117 21.78 36.70 -13.51
CA ARG A 117 20.78 37.79 -13.46
C ARG A 117 21.39 39.21 -13.59
N LEU A 118 22.52 39.33 -14.30
CA LEU A 118 23.22 40.60 -14.48
C LEU A 118 22.66 41.43 -15.66
N PHE A 119 21.61 40.94 -16.32
CA PHE A 119 20.89 41.60 -17.42
C PHE A 119 19.41 41.27 -17.31
#